data_AF-A0A7J4IEE8-F1
#
_entry.id   AF-A0A7J4IEE8-F1
#
_cell.length_a   1.000
_cell.length_b   1.000
_cell.length_c   1.000
_cell.angle_alpha   90.00
_cell.angle_beta   90.00
_cell.angle_gamma   90.00
#
_symmetry.space_group_name_H-M   'P 1'
#
loop_
_entity.id
_entity.type
_entity.pdbx_description
1 polymer ?
#
loop_
_entity_poly.entity_id
_entity_poly.type
_entity_poly.pdbx_seq_one_letter_code
_entity_poly.pdbx_strand_id
1 'polypeptide(L)'
;MKFPHFTARQRTILPLVIFLGILVCIIIGYLLAPTLVYDQWIWKYYWGPVVADATGHSVSYHGVVAQEGYTLISELTYGIILVCALFGLYKLLKKLDIRIDWYFCLALLPYILFGPVTRVLEDTNFFVEPYVFWFISPLIYFQTTFFVLIFLILGYFLKKKVVSPRKTLILLLLVFVLF
;
A
#
# COMPACT_ATOMS: atom_id res chain seq x y z
N MET A 1 -14.36 31.31 -18.56
CA MET A 1 -13.35 30.29 -18.91
C MET A 1 -14.07 28.97 -19.20
N LYS A 2 -14.04 28.46 -20.44
CA LYS A 2 -14.58 27.12 -20.77
C LYS A 2 -13.51 26.10 -20.41
N PHE A 3 -13.76 25.28 -19.40
CA PHE A 3 -12.86 24.16 -19.08
C PHE A 3 -12.88 23.14 -20.23
N PRO A 4 -11.73 22.58 -20.62
CA PRO A 4 -11.68 21.58 -21.67
C PRO A 4 -12.54 20.35 -21.29
N HIS A 5 -13.48 20.00 -22.17
CA HIS A 5 -14.31 18.81 -21.99
C HIS A 5 -13.51 17.56 -22.35
N PHE A 6 -13.02 16.84 -21.34
CA PHE A 6 -12.40 15.54 -21.54
C PHE A 6 -13.45 14.46 -21.82
N THR A 7 -13.22 13.67 -22.88
CA THR A 7 -14.04 12.49 -23.18
C THR A 7 -13.88 11.41 -22.10
N ALA A 8 -14.87 10.51 -21.95
CA ALA A 8 -14.84 9.43 -20.95
C ALA A 8 -13.58 8.55 -21.05
N ARG A 9 -13.05 8.35 -22.27
CA ARG A 9 -11.81 7.62 -22.55
C ARG A 9 -10.56 8.41 -22.15
N GLN A 10 -10.54 9.73 -22.37
CA GLN A 10 -9.42 10.57 -21.95
C GLN A 10 -9.30 10.68 -20.42
N ARG A 11 -10.44 10.63 -19.70
CA ARG A 11 -10.45 10.63 -18.22
C ARG A 11 -9.75 9.42 -17.58
N THR A 12 -9.65 8.29 -18.28
CA THR A 12 -8.96 7.08 -17.79
C THR A 12 -7.55 6.94 -18.35
N ILE A 13 -7.32 7.29 -19.61
CA ILE A 13 -6.00 7.13 -20.25
C ILE A 13 -5.00 8.19 -19.77
N LEU A 14 -5.43 9.44 -19.62
CA LEU A 14 -4.53 10.54 -19.24
C LEU A 14 -3.79 10.31 -17.91
N PRO A 15 -4.44 9.93 -16.79
CA PRO A 15 -3.72 9.67 -15.54
C PRO A 15 -2.75 8.49 -15.66
N LEU A 16 -3.10 7.46 -16.44
CA LEU A 16 -2.21 6.32 -16.68
C LEU A 16 -0.95 6.74 -17.44
N VAL A 17 -1.08 7.56 -18.49
CA VAL A 17 0.06 8.07 -19.26
C VAL A 17 0.95 8.96 -18.40
N ILE A 18 0.36 9.84 -17.59
CA ILE A 18 1.11 10.69 -16.64
C ILE A 18 1.90 9.81 -15.66
N PHE A 19 1.24 8.81 -15.07
CA PHE A 19 1.88 7.89 -14.14
C PHE A 19 3.05 7.13 -14.78
N LEU A 20 2.85 6.56 -15.96
CA LEU A 20 3.90 5.87 -16.72
C LEU A 20 5.04 6.82 -17.10
N GLY A 21 4.73 8.07 -17.50
CA GLY A 21 5.73 9.09 -17.79
C GLY A 21 6.60 9.42 -16.59
N ILE A 22 6.01 9.56 -15.39
CA ILE A 22 6.75 9.78 -14.14
C ILE A 22 7.69 8.60 -13.85
N LEU A 23 7.20 7.36 -14.00
CA LEU A 23 8.03 6.16 -13.80
C LEU A 23 9.22 6.12 -14.76
N VAL A 24 8.98 6.39 -16.04
CA VAL A 24 10.05 6.43 -17.05
C VAL A 24 11.08 7.51 -16.72
N CYS A 25 10.65 8.71 -16.31
CA CYS A 25 11.55 9.77 -15.88
C CYS A 25 12.40 9.37 -14.68
N ILE A 26 11.82 8.69 -13.68
CA ILE A 26 12.56 8.18 -12.51
C ILE A 26 13.58 7.13 -12.94
N ILE A 27 13.21 6.20 -13.81
CA ILE A 27 14.12 5.15 -14.33
C ILE A 27 15.29 5.79 -15.10
N ILE A 28 15.01 6.73 -16.00
CA ILE A 28 16.05 7.44 -16.75
C ILE A 28 16.96 8.22 -15.77
N GLY A 29 16.37 8.91 -14.80
CA GLY A 29 17.13 9.61 -13.75
C GLY A 29 18.04 8.65 -12.97
N TYR A 30 17.54 7.47 -12.59
CA TYR A 30 18.32 6.46 -11.90
C TYR A 30 19.49 5.94 -12.74
N LEU A 31 19.28 5.74 -14.04
CA LEU A 31 20.33 5.28 -14.96
C LEU A 31 21.40 6.35 -15.21
N LEU A 32 21.02 7.64 -15.25
CA LEU A 32 21.95 8.74 -15.52
C LEU A 32 22.65 9.26 -14.26
N ALA A 33 22.00 9.21 -13.10
CA ALA A 33 22.48 9.73 -11.83
C ALA A 33 22.08 8.82 -10.66
N PRO A 34 22.63 7.60 -10.57
CA PRO A 34 22.19 6.59 -9.60
C PRO A 34 22.41 7.05 -8.15
N THR A 35 23.51 7.71 -7.84
CA THR A 35 23.81 8.21 -6.48
C THR A 35 22.86 9.32 -6.03
N LEU A 36 22.39 10.16 -6.96
CA LEU A 36 21.43 11.21 -6.65
C LEU A 36 20.03 10.62 -6.45
N VAL A 37 19.61 9.70 -7.31
CA VAL A 37 18.25 9.12 -7.27
C VAL A 37 18.14 8.08 -6.16
N TYR A 38 19.10 7.19 -6.01
CA TYR A 38 19.05 6.18 -4.98
C TYR A 38 19.54 6.74 -3.64
N ASP A 39 20.82 7.06 -3.51
CA ASP A 39 21.43 7.37 -2.21
C ASP A 39 20.79 8.61 -1.56
N GLN A 40 20.73 9.73 -2.31
CA GLN A 40 20.27 11.01 -1.77
C GLN A 40 18.74 11.16 -1.72
N TRP A 41 17.98 10.32 -2.42
CA TRP A 41 16.52 10.40 -2.48
C TRP A 41 15.83 9.13 -1.98
N ILE A 42 15.97 7.98 -2.68
CA ILE A 42 15.28 6.74 -2.28
C ILE A 42 15.77 6.23 -0.92
N TRP A 43 17.07 6.04 -0.76
CA TRP A 43 17.70 5.57 0.47
C TRP A 43 17.45 6.56 1.60
N LYS A 44 17.83 7.83 1.42
CA LYS A 44 17.72 8.84 2.46
C LYS A 44 16.31 9.00 3.05
N TYR A 45 15.28 8.98 2.20
CA TYR A 45 13.91 9.32 2.65
C TYR A 45 12.98 8.13 2.80
N TYR A 46 13.24 6.98 2.15
CA TYR A 46 12.28 5.88 2.11
C TYR A 46 12.86 4.53 2.54
N TRP A 47 13.92 4.05 1.86
CA TRP A 47 14.42 2.70 2.11
C TRP A 47 15.35 2.63 3.33
N GLY A 48 16.25 3.60 3.49
CA GLY A 48 17.16 3.68 4.63
C GLY A 48 16.43 3.71 5.97
N PRO A 49 15.36 4.51 6.15
CA PRO A 49 14.54 4.46 7.37
C PRO A 49 13.90 3.11 7.67
N VAL A 50 13.46 2.37 6.64
CA VAL A 50 12.92 1.01 6.78
C VAL A 50 13.99 0.04 7.28
N VAL A 51 15.22 0.15 6.75
CA VAL A 51 16.35 -0.67 7.19
C VAL A 51 16.81 -0.28 8.59
N ALA A 52 16.79 1.01 8.93
CA ALA A 52 17.09 1.49 10.28
C ALA A 52 16.11 0.94 11.31
N ASP A 53 14.81 0.94 10.98
CA ASP A 53 13.73 0.38 11.80
C ASP A 53 13.94 -1.13 12.01
N ALA A 54 14.21 -1.87 10.94
CA ALA A 54 14.46 -3.32 11.00
C ALA A 54 15.68 -3.72 11.85
N THR A 55 16.67 -2.84 11.96
CA THR A 55 17.93 -3.12 12.66
C THR A 55 18.03 -2.44 14.02
N GLY A 56 17.06 -1.59 14.37
CA GLY A 56 17.01 -0.82 15.62
C GLY A 56 18.14 0.21 15.77
N HIS A 57 18.81 0.62 14.70
CA HIS A 57 19.85 1.64 14.73
C HIS A 57 20.00 2.38 13.40
N SER A 58 20.67 3.54 13.43
CA SER A 58 20.92 4.32 12.21
C SER A 58 21.85 3.57 11.26
N VAL A 59 21.50 3.55 9.97
CA VAL A 59 22.28 2.87 8.91
C VAL A 59 22.84 3.87 7.92
N SER A 60 23.92 3.50 7.24
CA SER A 60 24.55 4.34 6.22
C SER A 60 24.76 3.58 4.92
N TYR A 61 24.51 4.25 3.80
CA TYR A 61 24.79 3.76 2.45
C TYR A 61 25.53 4.85 1.68
N HIS A 62 26.75 4.54 1.20
CA HIS A 62 27.65 5.51 0.54
C HIS A 62 27.82 6.85 1.29
N GLY A 63 27.88 6.81 2.62
CA GLY A 63 28.01 8.00 3.46
C GLY A 63 26.71 8.77 3.69
N VAL A 64 25.59 8.32 3.13
CA VAL A 64 24.26 8.87 3.43
C VAL A 64 23.65 8.11 4.59
N VAL A 65 23.51 8.80 5.73
CA VAL A 65 22.92 8.24 6.94
C VAL A 65 21.40 8.35 6.87
N ALA A 66 20.72 7.27 7.26
CA ALA A 66 19.28 7.21 7.45
C ALA A 66 18.97 6.79 8.89
N GLN A 67 17.88 7.32 9.42
CA GLN A 67 17.39 7.07 10.78
C GLN A 67 15.99 6.47 10.71
N GLU A 68 15.58 5.82 11.78
CA GLU A 68 14.23 5.29 11.95
C GLU A 68 13.16 6.39 11.84
N GLY A 69 11.95 5.99 11.44
CA GLY A 69 10.79 6.87 11.35
C GLY A 69 10.69 7.69 10.05
N TYR A 70 9.64 8.50 9.98
CA TYR A 70 9.34 9.30 8.79
C TYR A 70 10.08 10.63 8.80
N THR A 71 10.68 10.95 7.65
CA THR A 71 11.11 12.30 7.31
C THR A 71 9.93 13.13 6.83
N LEU A 72 10.06 14.47 6.83
CA LEU A 72 9.06 15.37 6.26
C LEU A 72 8.70 15.01 4.81
N ILE A 73 9.70 14.63 4.01
CA ILE A 73 9.48 14.26 2.61
C ILE A 73 8.64 12.98 2.54
N SER A 74 9.05 11.94 3.25
CA SER A 74 8.30 10.69 3.27
C SER A 74 6.89 10.85 3.83
N GLU A 75 6.70 11.65 4.87
CA GLU A 75 5.39 11.92 5.47
C GLU A 75 4.46 12.58 4.44
N LEU A 76 4.94 13.60 3.72
CA LEU A 76 4.17 14.23 2.64
C LEU A 76 3.87 13.26 1.50
N THR A 77 4.85 12.46 1.09
CA THR A 77 4.67 11.47 0.02
C THR A 77 3.64 10.41 0.40
N TYR A 78 3.74 9.83 1.59
CA TYR A 78 2.79 8.84 2.07
C TYR A 78 1.42 9.45 2.35
N GLY A 79 1.34 10.70 2.81
CA GLY A 79 0.09 11.44 2.96
C GLY A 79 -0.62 11.64 1.62
N ILE A 80 0.10 12.03 0.56
CA ILE A 80 -0.46 12.14 -0.79
C ILE A 80 -0.93 10.77 -1.29
N ILE A 81 -0.12 9.73 -1.13
CA ILE A 81 -0.48 8.35 -1.50
C ILE A 81 -1.76 7.92 -0.78
N LEU A 82 -1.87 8.18 0.52
CA LEU A 82 -3.04 7.84 1.33
C LEU A 82 -4.30 8.54 0.79
N VAL A 83 -4.25 9.85 0.54
CA VAL A 83 -5.40 10.61 0.00
C VAL A 83 -5.82 10.06 -1.38
N CYS A 84 -4.85 9.80 -2.26
CA CYS A 84 -5.10 9.19 -3.56
C CYS A 84 -5.72 7.79 -3.43
N ALA A 85 -5.23 6.97 -2.50
CA ALA A 85 -5.73 5.63 -2.24
C ALA A 85 -7.17 5.65 -1.72
N LEU A 86 -7.48 6.52 -0.74
CA LEU A 86 -8.84 6.69 -0.20
C LEU A 86 -9.82 7.11 -1.28
N PHE A 87 -9.44 8.06 -2.14
CA PHE A 87 -10.27 8.47 -3.27
C PHE A 87 -10.47 7.35 -4.31
N GLY A 88 -9.42 6.58 -4.59
CA GLY A 88 -9.47 5.41 -5.44
C GLY A 88 -10.42 4.33 -4.91
N LEU A 89 -10.31 4.01 -3.61
CA LEU A 89 -11.17 3.08 -2.90
C LEU A 89 -12.63 3.54 -2.91
N TYR A 90 -12.89 4.82 -2.60
CA TYR A 90 -14.23 5.40 -2.69
C TYR A 90 -14.86 5.19 -4.08
N LYS A 91 -14.11 5.51 -5.15
CA LYS A 91 -14.58 5.30 -6.52
C LYS A 91 -14.81 3.84 -6.85
N LEU A 92 -13.93 2.95 -6.39
CA LEU A 92 -14.05 1.50 -6.58
C LEU A 92 -15.33 0.97 -5.93
N LEU A 93 -15.54 1.27 -4.65
CA LEU A 93 -16.72 0.83 -3.89
C LEU A 93 -18.01 1.36 -4.53
N LYS A 94 -18.04 2.63 -4.93
CA LYS A 94 -19.17 3.24 -5.64
C LYS A 94 -19.44 2.56 -6.99
N LYS A 95 -18.39 2.24 -7.75
CA LYS A 95 -18.52 1.54 -9.05
C LYS A 95 -19.03 0.11 -8.90
N LEU A 96 -18.67 -0.57 -7.81
CA LEU A 96 -19.10 -1.92 -7.51
C LEU A 96 -20.47 -2.00 -6.81
N ASP A 97 -21.09 -0.86 -6.50
CA ASP A 97 -22.32 -0.74 -5.71
C ASP A 97 -22.23 -1.50 -4.37
N ILE A 98 -21.06 -1.44 -3.74
CA ILE A 98 -20.81 -2.04 -2.43
C ILE A 98 -21.25 -1.05 -1.35
N ARG A 99 -22.21 -1.48 -0.52
CA ARG A 99 -22.65 -0.71 0.66
C ARG A 99 -21.70 -0.96 1.82
N ILE A 100 -21.34 0.10 2.53
CA ILE A 100 -20.56 0.05 3.77
C ILE A 100 -21.57 -0.15 4.91
N ASP A 101 -21.86 -1.41 5.22
CA ASP A 101 -22.73 -1.82 6.32
C ASP A 101 -21.93 -2.47 7.46
N TRP A 102 -22.62 -2.87 8.53
CA TRP A 102 -21.97 -3.55 9.65
C TRP A 102 -21.26 -4.85 9.24
N TYR A 103 -21.80 -5.59 8.27
CA TYR A 103 -21.18 -6.82 7.78
C TYR A 103 -19.88 -6.55 7.01
N PHE A 104 -19.84 -5.47 6.24
CA PHE A 104 -18.61 -5.01 5.59
C PHE A 104 -17.54 -4.65 6.62
N CYS A 105 -17.90 -3.88 7.66
CA CYS A 105 -16.97 -3.55 8.74
C CYS A 105 -16.48 -4.81 9.49
N LEU A 106 -17.38 -5.75 9.78
CA LEU A 106 -17.02 -7.03 10.39
C LEU A 106 -16.07 -7.85 9.50
N ALA A 107 -16.26 -7.83 8.18
CA ALA A 107 -15.38 -8.52 7.25
C ALA A 107 -13.98 -7.90 7.18
N LEU A 108 -13.82 -6.63 7.59
CA LEU A 108 -12.53 -5.96 7.67
C LEU A 108 -11.78 -6.21 8.98
N LEU A 109 -12.46 -6.67 10.03
CA LEU A 109 -11.85 -6.88 11.36
C LEU A 109 -10.55 -7.70 11.34
N PRO A 110 -10.43 -8.82 10.60
CA PRO A 110 -9.17 -9.58 10.57
C PRO A 110 -7.98 -8.74 10.10
N TYR A 111 -8.19 -7.87 9.10
CA TYR A 111 -7.16 -7.00 8.56
C TYR A 111 -6.84 -5.82 9.49
N ILE A 112 -7.86 -5.32 10.20
CA ILE A 112 -7.69 -4.29 11.23
C ILE A 112 -6.84 -4.84 12.39
N LEU A 113 -7.02 -6.11 12.76
CA LEU A 113 -6.23 -6.77 13.80
C LEU A 113 -4.85 -7.21 13.29
N PHE A 114 -4.76 -7.64 12.04
CA PHE A 114 -3.53 -8.11 11.41
C PHE A 114 -2.39 -7.09 11.54
N GLY A 115 -2.66 -5.82 11.23
CA GLY A 115 -1.67 -4.75 11.31
C GLY A 115 -1.01 -4.64 12.69
N PRO A 116 -1.75 -4.30 13.76
CA PRO A 116 -1.22 -4.21 15.11
C PRO A 116 -0.58 -5.49 15.61
N VAL A 117 -1.18 -6.66 15.37
CA VAL A 117 -0.63 -7.95 15.83
C VAL A 117 0.73 -8.22 15.19
N THR A 118 0.84 -8.06 13.87
CA THR A 118 2.11 -8.29 13.18
C THR A 118 3.16 -7.23 13.51
N ARG A 119 2.76 -5.98 13.77
CA ARG A 119 3.65 -4.94 14.31
C ARG A 119 4.23 -5.32 15.68
N VAL A 120 3.39 -5.77 16.60
CA VAL A 120 3.86 -6.21 17.93
C VAL A 120 4.80 -7.41 17.80
N LEU A 121 4.51 -8.36 16.90
CA LEU A 121 5.42 -9.48 16.64
C LEU A 121 6.76 -8.99 16.07
N GLU A 122 6.73 -8.04 15.14
CA GLU A 122 7.93 -7.43 14.59
C GLU A 122 8.77 -6.74 15.68
N ASP A 123 8.15 -5.92 16.54
CA ASP A 123 8.82 -5.25 17.67
C ASP A 123 9.49 -6.24 18.65
N THR A 124 8.99 -7.50 18.72
CA THR A 124 9.60 -8.57 19.53
C THR A 124 10.77 -9.30 18.85
N ASN A 125 11.19 -8.86 17.66
CA ASN A 125 12.15 -9.54 16.79
C ASN A 125 11.70 -10.95 16.37
N PHE A 126 10.37 -11.17 16.27
CA PHE A 126 9.83 -12.46 15.82
C PHE A 126 10.16 -12.73 14.36
N PHE A 127 10.14 -11.70 13.51
CA PHE A 127 10.50 -11.79 12.11
C PHE A 127 11.99 -11.47 11.93
N VAL A 128 12.69 -12.31 11.17
CA VAL A 128 14.11 -12.12 10.82
C VAL A 128 14.25 -11.76 9.35
N GLU A 129 15.42 -11.24 8.95
CA GLU A 129 15.71 -10.98 7.54
C GLU A 129 15.56 -12.24 6.67
N PRO A 130 14.98 -12.12 5.45
CA PRO A 130 14.49 -10.90 4.80
C PRO A 130 13.00 -10.60 5.09
N TYR A 131 12.34 -11.34 5.98
CA TYR A 131 10.90 -11.26 6.18
C TYR A 131 10.45 -10.04 6.99
N VAL A 132 11.29 -9.57 7.91
CA VAL A 132 11.02 -8.41 8.77
C VAL A 132 10.53 -7.17 7.99
N PHE A 133 11.11 -6.92 6.81
CA PHE A 133 10.77 -5.76 5.97
C PHE A 133 9.30 -5.73 5.51
N TRP A 134 8.62 -6.88 5.41
CA TRP A 134 7.21 -6.94 5.03
C TRP A 134 6.28 -6.43 6.13
N PHE A 135 6.72 -6.49 7.38
CA PHE A 135 5.94 -6.11 8.56
C PHE A 135 6.33 -4.73 9.10
N ILE A 136 7.23 -4.03 8.42
CA ILE A 136 7.64 -2.66 8.71
C ILE A 136 6.87 -1.67 7.84
N SER A 137 6.66 -0.47 8.36
CA SER A 137 6.00 0.60 7.61
C SER A 137 6.93 1.21 6.54
N PRO A 138 6.43 1.54 5.33
CA PRO A 138 5.03 1.50 4.92
C PRO A 138 4.58 0.16 4.32
N LEU A 139 5.47 -0.82 4.14
CA LEU A 139 5.19 -2.06 3.40
C LEU A 139 3.99 -2.83 3.97
N ILE A 140 3.89 -2.90 5.29
CA ILE A 140 2.74 -3.52 5.97
C ILE A 140 1.39 -2.94 5.54
N TYR A 141 1.31 -1.63 5.28
CA TYR A 141 0.08 -0.97 4.82
C TYR A 141 -0.26 -1.33 3.39
N PHE A 142 0.73 -1.41 2.50
CA PHE A 142 0.55 -1.85 1.12
C PHE A 142 0.10 -3.31 1.07
N GLN A 143 0.73 -4.19 1.85
CA GLN A 143 0.35 -5.60 1.97
C GLN A 143 -1.09 -5.75 2.49
N THR A 144 -1.44 -5.06 3.58
CA THR A 144 -2.79 -5.12 4.15
C THR A 144 -3.83 -4.63 3.15
N THR A 145 -3.56 -3.52 2.45
CA THR A 145 -4.45 -2.98 1.41
C THR A 145 -4.61 -3.97 0.26
N PHE A 146 -3.52 -4.60 -0.18
CA PHE A 146 -3.54 -5.61 -1.24
C PHE A 146 -4.40 -6.81 -0.86
N PHE A 147 -4.25 -7.35 0.34
CA PHE A 147 -5.11 -8.43 0.82
C PHE A 147 -6.57 -8.01 0.87
N VAL A 148 -6.90 -6.86 1.49
CA VAL A 148 -8.27 -6.35 1.55
C VAL A 148 -8.88 -6.24 0.15
N LEU A 149 -8.14 -5.70 -0.82
CA LEU A 149 -8.61 -5.56 -2.19
C LEU A 149 -8.86 -6.92 -2.87
N ILE A 150 -7.95 -7.88 -2.74
CA ILE A 150 -8.12 -9.23 -3.28
C ILE A 150 -9.38 -9.87 -2.71
N PHE A 151 -9.52 -9.90 -1.39
CA PHE A 151 -10.66 -10.55 -0.74
C PHE A 151 -11.98 -9.82 -1.00
N LEU A 152 -11.95 -8.49 -1.13
CA LEU A 152 -13.11 -7.70 -1.56
C LEU A 152 -13.56 -8.08 -2.97
N ILE A 153 -12.62 -8.19 -3.91
CA ILE A 153 -12.90 -8.57 -5.31
C ILE A 153 -13.40 -10.01 -5.37
N LEU A 154 -12.75 -10.95 -4.68
CA LEU A 154 -13.18 -12.34 -4.57
C LEU A 154 -14.59 -12.43 -3.98
N GLY A 155 -14.85 -11.74 -2.88
CA GLY A 155 -16.17 -11.67 -2.24
C GLY A 155 -17.24 -11.12 -3.17
N TYR A 156 -16.92 -10.09 -3.96
CA TYR A 156 -17.81 -9.52 -4.96
C TYR A 156 -18.19 -10.54 -6.06
N PHE A 157 -17.22 -11.30 -6.56
CA PHE A 157 -17.47 -12.34 -7.57
C PHE A 157 -18.21 -13.56 -7.00
N LEU A 158 -17.89 -13.99 -5.78
CA LEU A 158 -18.55 -15.12 -5.12
C LEU A 158 -20.01 -14.82 -4.77
N LYS A 159 -20.32 -13.57 -4.37
CA LYS A 159 -21.71 -13.12 -4.12
C LYS A 159 -22.61 -13.34 -5.35
N LYS A 160 -22.07 -13.13 -6.56
CA LYS A 160 -22.83 -13.36 -7.81
C LYS A 160 -23.14 -14.84 -8.08
N LYS A 161 -22.40 -15.78 -7.48
CA LYS A 161 -22.53 -17.23 -7.72
C LYS A 161 -23.36 -17.98 -6.65
N VAL A 162 -24.30 -17.31 -5.98
CA VAL A 162 -25.32 -17.94 -5.10
C VAL A 162 -24.74 -18.56 -3.81
N VAL A 163 -23.56 -18.11 -3.34
CA VAL A 163 -23.07 -18.49 -2.00
C VAL A 163 -23.68 -17.52 -0.97
N SER A 164 -24.29 -18.07 0.09
CA SER A 164 -24.89 -17.22 1.14
C SER A 164 -23.82 -16.32 1.78
N PRO A 165 -24.13 -15.06 2.15
CA PRO A 165 -23.14 -14.12 2.68
C PRO A 165 -22.33 -14.66 3.86
N ARG A 166 -22.97 -15.45 4.73
CA ARG A 166 -22.31 -16.12 5.87
C ARG A 166 -21.26 -17.15 5.42
N LYS A 167 -21.56 -17.98 4.42
CA LYS A 167 -20.63 -18.99 3.90
C LYS A 167 -19.45 -18.34 3.19
N THR A 168 -19.69 -17.25 2.44
CA THR A 168 -18.62 -16.47 1.81
C THR A 168 -17.71 -15.85 2.86
N LEU A 169 -18.27 -15.25 3.91
CA LEU A 169 -17.48 -14.68 5.00
C LEU A 169 -16.60 -15.74 5.67
N ILE A 170 -17.17 -16.89 6.06
CA ILE A 170 -16.42 -17.98 6.70
C ILE A 170 -15.31 -18.51 5.78
N LEU A 171 -15.58 -18.69 4.49
CA LEU A 171 -14.56 -19.14 3.53
C LEU A 171 -13.40 -18.15 3.42
N LEU A 172 -13.69 -16.85 3.28
CA LEU A 172 -12.65 -15.83 3.17
C LEU A 172 -11.84 -15.70 4.47
N LEU A 173 -12.50 -15.83 5.63
CA LEU A 173 -11.81 -15.86 6.93
C LEU A 173 -10.90 -17.08 7.07
N LEU A 174 -11.35 -18.26 6.66
CA LEU A 174 -10.52 -19.47 6.70
C LEU A 174 -9.32 -19.37 5.76
N VAL A 175 -9.52 -18.83 4.55
CA VAL A 175 -8.40 -18.60 3.62
C VAL A 175 -7.42 -17.59 4.20
N PHE A 176 -7.91 -16.53 4.86
CA PHE A 176 -7.04 -15.55 5.50
C PHE A 176 -6.22 -16.12 6.66
N VAL A 177 -6.82 -16.98 7.50
CA VAL A 177 -6.11 -17.63 8.63
C VAL A 177 -5.08 -18.66 8.16
N LEU A 178 -5.22 -19.19 6.94
CA LEU A 178 -4.30 -20.15 6.34
C LEU A 178 -3.09 -19.49 5.64
N PHE A 179 -3.07 -18.15 5.53
CA PHE A 179 -1.97 -17.35 5.01
C PHE A 179 -1.25 -16.62 6.15
#